data_AF-A0AB36K1A4-F1
#
_entry.id   AF-A0AB36K1A4-F1
#
_cell.length_a   1.000
_cell.length_b   1.000
_cell.length_c   1.000
_cell.angle_alpha   90.00
_cell.angle_beta   90.00
_cell.angle_gamma   90.00
#
_symmetry.space_group_name_H-M   'P 1'
#
loop_
_entity.id
_entity.type
_entity.pdbx_description
1 polymer ?
#
loop_
_entity_poly.entity_id
_entity_poly.type
_entity_poly.pdbx_seq_one_letter_code
_entity_poly.pdbx_strand_id
1 'polypeptide(L)'
;MNNDFKVLYQKIISNKGEEVGIECLGRYLDCYENKWKNPFNLDVNARCELDIKIINELIRKVSRFDRTIKFISVNIDLSYDNKIYWRYLRKLNSCLNAHGKELYLEVLENR
;
A
#
# COMPACT_ATOMS: atom_id res chain seq x y z
N MET A 1 15.58 11.14 -7.03
CA MET A 1 16.20 10.36 -5.94
C MET A 1 15.77 8.91 -6.07
N ASN A 2 16.70 7.95 -6.13
CA ASN A 2 16.38 6.53 -5.96
C ASN A 2 16.36 6.23 -4.46
N ASN A 3 15.27 6.62 -3.78
CA ASN A 3 15.05 6.15 -2.43
C ASN A 3 14.56 4.70 -2.52
N ASP A 4 15.32 3.78 -1.96
CA ASP A 4 14.87 2.41 -1.75
C ASP A 4 13.55 2.43 -0.98
N PHE A 5 12.66 1.51 -1.32
CA PHE A 5 11.39 1.35 -0.64
C PHE A 5 11.17 -0.09 -0.23
N LYS A 6 10.38 -0.29 0.82
CA LYS A 6 9.86 -1.60 1.19
C LYS A 6 8.42 -1.49 1.61
N VAL A 7 7.68 -2.58 1.42
CA VAL A 7 6.31 -2.73 1.90
C VAL A 7 6.36 -3.69 3.08
N LEU A 8 5.87 -3.23 4.24
CA LEU A 8 5.60 -4.06 5.39
C LEU A 8 4.16 -4.55 5.30
N TYR A 9 3.93 -5.81 5.67
CA TYR A 9 2.63 -6.46 5.59
C TYR A 9 2.19 -6.81 7.00
N GLN A 10 1.25 -6.05 7.55
CA GLN A 10 0.69 -6.29 8.87
C GLN A 10 -0.55 -7.16 8.74
N LYS A 11 -0.55 -8.31 9.41
CA LYS A 11 -1.66 -9.27 9.37
C LYS A 11 -2.83 -8.76 10.19
N ILE A 12 -4.03 -8.89 9.64
CA ILE A 12 -5.29 -8.61 10.33
C ILE A 12 -5.91 -9.94 10.72
N ILE A 13 -6.07 -10.15 12.03
CA ILE A 13 -6.56 -11.38 12.63
C ILE A 13 -8.02 -11.21 13.02
N SER A 14 -8.88 -12.15 12.61
CA SER A 14 -10.28 -12.16 13.00
C SER A 14 -10.44 -12.55 14.47
N ASN A 15 -11.63 -12.32 15.04
CA ASN A 15 -11.96 -12.77 16.41
C ASN A 15 -11.86 -14.29 16.60
N LYS A 16 -11.78 -15.07 15.51
CA LYS A 16 -11.59 -16.52 15.53
C LYS A 16 -10.11 -16.94 15.45
N GLY A 17 -9.18 -15.99 15.39
CA GLY A 17 -7.74 -16.25 15.28
C GLY A 17 -7.24 -16.48 13.84
N GLU A 18 -8.09 -16.29 12.83
CA GLU A 18 -7.74 -16.51 11.43
C GLU A 18 -7.15 -15.24 10.80
N GLU A 19 -6.09 -15.39 10.00
CA GLU A 19 -5.56 -14.32 9.16
C GLU A 19 -6.52 -14.04 8.00
N VAL A 20 -7.24 -12.92 8.08
CA VAL A 20 -8.31 -12.57 7.12
C VAL A 20 -7.94 -11.40 6.22
N GLY A 21 -6.95 -10.59 6.61
CA GLY A 21 -6.56 -9.41 5.86
C GLY A 21 -5.10 -9.05 6.04
N ILE A 22 -4.62 -8.16 5.18
CA ILE A 22 -3.29 -7.57 5.27
C ILE A 22 -3.39 -6.06 5.13
N GLU A 23 -2.85 -5.31 6.08
CA GLU A 23 -2.58 -3.89 5.97
C GLU A 23 -1.19 -3.67 5.37
N CYS A 24 -1.13 -2.86 4.32
CA CYS A 24 0.12 -2.57 3.60
C CYS A 24 0.70 -1.23 4.05
N LEU A 25 1.92 -1.29 4.57
CA LEU A 25 2.62 -0.17 5.15
C LEU A 25 3.90 0.15 4.37
N GLY A 26 3.86 1.24 3.62
CA GLY A 26 5.01 1.76 2.87
C GLY A 26 6.11 2.31 3.77
N ARG A 27 7.37 2.04 3.42
CA ARG A 27 8.55 2.67 4.03
C ARG A 27 9.54 3.06 2.93
N TYR A 28 10.25 4.17 3.15
CA TYR A 28 11.38 4.57 2.32
C TYR A 28 12.66 4.60 3.15
N LEU A 29 13.81 4.36 2.52
CA LEU A 29 15.12 4.56 3.14
C LEU A 29 15.51 6.04 3.01
N ASP A 30 15.63 6.71 4.14
CA ASP A 30 16.14 8.08 4.21
C ASP A 30 17.66 8.07 4.01
N CYS A 31 18.15 8.74 2.97
CA CYS A 31 19.56 8.70 2.61
C CYS A 31 20.47 9.52 3.53
N TYR A 32 19.90 10.45 4.32
CA TYR A 32 20.67 11.26 5.26
C TYR A 32 20.83 10.55 6.60
N GLU A 33 19.76 9.91 7.07
CA GLU A 33 19.77 9.21 8.36
C GLU A 33 20.09 7.72 8.25
N ASN A 34 20.11 7.16 7.03
CA ASN A 34 20.22 5.73 6.76
C ASN A 34 19.18 4.90 7.55
N LYS A 35 17.94 5.41 7.61
CA LYS A 35 16.84 4.82 8.39
C LYS A 35 15.59 4.64 7.54
N TRP A 36 14.86 3.57 7.80
CA TRP A 36 13.54 3.33 7.21
C TRP A 36 12.50 4.23 7.87
N LYS A 37 11.83 5.07 7.09
CA LYS A 37 10.84 6.05 7.59
C LYS A 37 9.46 5.86 6.94
N ASN A 38 8.44 6.38 7.61
CA ASN A 38 7.09 6.50 7.05
C ASN A 38 7.06 7.64 6.02
N PRO A 39 6.36 7.48 4.90
CA PRO A 39 6.33 8.49 3.85
C PRO A 39 5.44 9.71 4.16
N PHE A 40 4.75 9.73 5.31
CA PHE A 40 3.91 10.85 5.74
C PHE A 40 4.66 12.20 5.77
N ASN A 41 5.94 12.19 6.11
CA ASN A 41 6.76 13.41 6.21
C ASN A 41 7.40 13.83 4.87
N LEU A 42 7.16 13.08 3.79
CA LEU A 42 7.58 13.49 2.45
C LEU A 42 6.63 14.55 1.91
N ASP A 43 7.12 15.38 0.99
CA ASP A 43 6.25 16.23 0.19
C ASP A 43 5.24 15.40 -0.62
N VAL A 44 4.13 16.03 -0.98
CA VAL A 44 3.00 15.35 -1.64
C VAL A 44 3.38 14.63 -2.94
N ASN A 45 4.31 15.18 -3.72
CA ASN A 45 4.72 14.58 -4.99
C ASN A 45 5.59 13.34 -4.74
N ALA A 46 6.58 13.44 -3.85
CA ALA A 46 7.41 12.31 -3.48
C ALA A 46 6.61 11.18 -2.81
N ARG A 47 5.62 11.53 -1.97
CA ARG A 47 4.70 10.58 -1.35
C ARG A 47 3.84 9.86 -2.41
N CYS A 48 3.25 10.61 -3.35
CA CYS A 48 2.48 10.05 -4.45
C CYS A 48 3.32 9.10 -5.33
N GLU A 49 4.57 9.44 -5.65
CA GLU A 49 5.47 8.56 -6.40
C GLU A 49 5.77 7.26 -5.65
N LEU A 50 6.00 7.35 -4.34
CA LEU A 50 6.23 6.18 -3.50
C LEU A 50 4.99 5.28 -3.44
N ASP A 51 3.80 5.85 -3.29
CA ASP A 51 2.56 5.09 -3.25
C ASP A 51 2.31 4.35 -4.57
N ILE A 52 2.65 4.96 -5.72
CA ILE A 52 2.62 4.26 -7.01
C ILE A 52 3.60 3.08 -7.04
N LYS A 53 4.80 3.22 -6.46
CA LYS A 53 5.77 2.11 -6.35
C LYS A 53 5.24 0.98 -5.46
N ILE A 54 4.65 1.33 -4.31
CA ILE A 54 4.02 0.40 -3.38
C ILE A 54 2.89 -0.36 -4.07
N ILE A 55 1.97 0.34 -4.75
CA ILE A 55 0.87 -0.26 -5.49
C ILE A 55 1.38 -1.28 -6.53
N ASN A 56 2.44 -0.94 -7.27
CA ASN A 56 3.03 -1.86 -8.23
C ASN A 56 3.63 -3.10 -7.58
N GLU A 57 4.27 -2.95 -6.42
CA GLU A 57 4.80 -4.09 -5.67
C GLU A 57 3.68 -5.01 -5.18
N LEU A 58 2.55 -4.45 -4.74
CA LEU A 58 1.37 -5.23 -4.35
C LEU A 58 0.81 -6.03 -5.53
N ILE A 59 0.63 -5.39 -6.69
CA ILE A 59 0.18 -6.08 -7.92
C ILE A 59 1.07 -7.29 -8.25
N ARG A 60 2.39 -7.15 -8.11
CA ARG A 60 3.35 -8.25 -8.37
C ARG A 60 3.26 -9.38 -7.34
N LYS A 61 2.83 -9.09 -6.12
CA LYS A 61 2.80 -10.03 -5.00
C LYS A 61 1.43 -10.62 -4.71
N VAL A 62 0.37 -10.09 -5.32
CA VAL A 62 -1.02 -10.53 -5.06
C VAL A 62 -1.22 -12.03 -5.14
N SER A 63 -0.59 -12.71 -6.10
CA SER A 63 -0.70 -14.16 -6.29
C SER A 63 0.00 -14.98 -5.20
N ARG A 64 0.89 -14.36 -4.42
CA ARG A 64 1.67 -15.01 -3.35
C ARG A 64 1.02 -14.90 -1.98
N PHE A 65 0.02 -14.05 -1.82
CA PHE A 65 -0.71 -13.96 -0.56
C PHE A 65 -1.54 -15.23 -0.32
N ASP A 66 -1.64 -15.62 0.95
CA ASP A 66 -2.42 -16.79 1.36
C ASP A 66 -3.87 -16.69 0.85
N ARG A 67 -4.50 -17.85 0.62
CA ARG A 67 -5.90 -17.97 0.22
C ARG A 67 -6.86 -17.60 1.34
N THR A 68 -6.41 -17.64 2.61
CA THR A 68 -7.20 -17.16 3.76
C THR A 68 -7.37 -15.65 3.73
N ILE A 69 -6.40 -14.91 3.19
CA ILE A 69 -6.45 -13.45 3.05
C ILE A 69 -7.58 -13.09 2.09
N LYS A 70 -8.61 -12.44 2.63
CA LYS A 70 -9.81 -11.99 1.91
C LYS A 70 -9.69 -10.57 1.41
N PHE A 71 -8.93 -9.73 2.10
CA PHE A 71 -8.77 -8.34 1.71
C PHE A 71 -7.36 -7.83 1.93
N ILE A 72 -7.03 -6.77 1.21
CA ILE A 72 -5.82 -5.99 1.41
C ILE A 72 -6.23 -4.55 1.63
N SER A 73 -5.76 -3.96 2.74
CA SER A 73 -5.92 -2.53 2.99
C SER A 73 -4.66 -1.77 2.61
N VAL A 74 -4.87 -0.59 2.03
CA VAL A 74 -3.82 0.35 1.67
C VAL A 74 -4.22 1.75 2.14
N ASN A 75 -3.27 2.47 2.73
CA ASN A 75 -3.44 3.88 3.02
C ASN A 75 -3.49 4.69 1.73
N ILE A 76 -4.43 5.63 1.65
CA ILE A 76 -4.58 6.54 0.52
C ILE A 76 -4.64 7.99 0.98
N ASP A 77 -4.15 8.86 0.10
CA ASP A 77 -4.17 10.30 0.30
C ASP A 77 -4.99 10.96 -0.82
N LEU A 78 -6.09 11.59 -0.42
CA LEU A 78 -7.02 12.24 -1.35
C LEU A 78 -6.49 13.58 -1.87
N SER A 79 -5.44 14.13 -1.27
CA SER A 79 -4.82 15.38 -1.73
C SER A 79 -4.06 15.23 -3.05
N TYR A 80 -3.85 14.00 -3.52
CA TYR A 80 -3.17 13.74 -4.79
C TYR A 80 -4.02 14.17 -5.98
N ASP A 81 -3.72 15.33 -6.56
CA ASP A 81 -4.15 15.70 -7.90
C ASP A 81 -3.28 15.00 -8.97
N ASN A 82 -3.29 13.66 -8.95
CA ASN A 82 -2.47 12.85 -9.85
C ASN A 82 -3.30 11.75 -10.52
N LYS A 83 -3.68 11.96 -11.78
CA LYS A 83 -4.45 10.98 -12.58
C LYS A 83 -3.73 9.63 -12.74
N ILE A 84 -2.41 9.60 -12.67
CA ILE A 84 -1.62 8.37 -12.78
C ILE A 84 -1.80 7.54 -11.53
N TYR A 85 -1.75 8.15 -10.34
CA TYR A 85 -2.02 7.48 -9.06
C TYR A 85 -3.38 6.76 -9.07
N TRP A 86 -4.44 7.46 -9.45
CA TRP A 86 -5.79 6.90 -9.54
C TRP A 86 -5.93 5.77 -10.59
N ARG A 87 -5.11 5.78 -11.65
CA ARG A 87 -5.00 4.66 -12.59
C ARG A 87 -4.36 3.43 -11.94
N TYR A 88 -3.32 3.62 -11.15
CA TYR A 88 -2.65 2.53 -10.45
C TYR A 88 -3.54 1.91 -9.36
N LEU A 89 -4.28 2.71 -8.58
CA LEU A 89 -5.27 2.19 -7.63
C LEU A 89 -6.34 1.33 -8.32
N ARG A 90 -6.87 1.77 -9.47
CA ARG A 90 -7.82 0.96 -10.25
C ARG A 90 -7.21 -0.34 -10.75
N LYS A 91 -5.94 -0.32 -11.17
CA LYS A 91 -5.20 -1.51 -11.59
C LYS A 91 -5.01 -2.49 -10.42
N LEU A 92 -4.69 -1.99 -9.23
CA LEU A 92 -4.59 -2.79 -8.01
C LEU A 92 -5.92 -3.47 -7.69
N ASN A 93 -7.02 -2.70 -7.67
CA ASN A 93 -8.35 -3.23 -7.41
C ASN A 93 -8.71 -4.38 -8.39
N SER A 94 -8.48 -4.16 -9.68
CA SER A 94 -8.73 -5.19 -10.69
C SER A 94 -7.86 -6.44 -10.48
N CYS A 95 -6.61 -6.27 -10.08
CA CYS A 95 -5.71 -7.40 -9.80
C CYS A 95 -6.16 -8.18 -8.57
N LEU A 96 -6.53 -7.49 -7.49
CA LEU A 96 -7.04 -8.14 -6.27
C LEU A 96 -8.33 -8.93 -6.55
N ASN A 97 -9.28 -8.32 -7.26
CA ASN A 97 -10.54 -8.98 -7.62
C ASN A 97 -10.30 -10.23 -8.47
N ALA A 98 -9.36 -10.21 -9.41
CA ALA A 98 -8.99 -11.38 -10.21
C ALA A 98 -8.44 -12.55 -9.36
N HIS A 99 -7.94 -12.25 -8.16
CA HIS A 99 -7.45 -13.22 -7.18
C HIS A 99 -8.41 -13.47 -6.02
N GLY A 100 -9.68 -13.03 -6.14
CA GLY A 100 -10.72 -13.21 -5.12
C GLY A 100 -10.43 -12.45 -3.83
N LYS A 101 -9.75 -11.30 -3.92
CA LYS A 101 -9.41 -10.42 -2.79
C LYS A 101 -10.06 -9.06 -2.97
N GLU A 102 -10.50 -8.48 -1.87
CA GLU A 102 -11.07 -7.14 -1.84
C GLU A 102 -10.01 -6.08 -1.54
N LEU A 103 -10.17 -4.88 -2.09
CA LEU A 103 -9.34 -3.71 -1.80
C LEU A 103 -10.06 -2.81 -0.79
N TYR A 104 -9.41 -2.56 0.34
CA TYR A 104 -9.85 -1.61 1.34
C TYR A 104 -8.97 -0.36 1.26
N LEU A 105 -9.59 0.81 1.17
CA LEU A 105 -8.89 2.08 1.10
C LEU A 105 -9.01 2.78 2.45
N GLU A 106 -7.87 2.95 3.13
CA GLU A 106 -7.79 3.67 4.39
C GLU A 106 -7.48 5.14 4.08
N VAL A 107 -8.50 5.98 4.18
CA VAL A 107 -8.35 7.42 3.96
C VAL A 107 -7.77 8.04 5.23
N LEU A 108 -6.62 8.67 5.08
CA LEU A 108 -6.01 9.44 6.17
C LEU A 108 -6.79 10.74 6.32
N GLU A 109 -7.67 10.81 7.33
CA GLU A 109 -8.29 12.07 7.71
C GLU A 109 -7.20 13.03 8.20
N ASN A 110 -7.08 14.19 7.56
CA ASN A 110 -6.20 15.26 8.02
C ASN A 110 -6.57 15.60 9.47
N ARG A 111 -5.68 15.25 10.42
CA ARG A 111 -5.73 15.74 11.80
C ARG A 111 -5.06 17.10 11.90
#